data_AF-A0A970BQ02-F1
#
_entry.id   AF-A0A970BQ02-F1
#
_cell.length_a   1.000
_cell.length_b   1.000
_cell.length_c   1.000
_cell.angle_alpha   90.00
_cell.angle_beta   90.00
_cell.angle_gamma   90.00
#
_symmetry.space_group_name_H-M   'P 1'
#
loop_
_entity.id
_entity.type
_entity.pdbx_description
1 polymer ?
#
loop_
_entity_poly.entity_id
_entity_poly.type
_entity_poly.pdbx_seq_one_letter_code
_entity_poly.pdbx_strand_id
1 'polypeptide(L)'
;VNSLRSSLLALHSENIRQVLLITGDPVPEQDRGYIKPVFNLNSISLLELAATLNRELFSGDELLLGAAFDPNVPVPERALERAARKIEAGASFFLTQPVYAPEAAPVLDALRKLGARVLCGLMPPVSYRNVHYLANEVPGIRIPAEVLARFEPDMAKEAAVAAGIEATLVAARAVADYVDGFYLISPFNRADIAVSLSLQLAAAGLL
;
A
#
# COMPACT_ATOMS: atom_id res chain seq x y z
N VAL A 1 6.95 23.18 -1.90
CA VAL A 1 7.56 22.77 -3.18
C VAL A 1 9.09 22.64 -3.07
N ASN A 2 9.84 23.70 -2.73
CA ASN A 2 11.32 23.67 -2.74
C ASN A 2 11.94 22.62 -1.80
N SER A 3 11.38 22.45 -0.59
CA SER A 3 11.84 21.39 0.34
C SER A 3 11.66 19.99 -0.26
N LEU A 4 10.51 19.70 -0.86
CA LEU A 4 10.24 18.40 -1.50
C LEU A 4 11.17 18.13 -2.69
N ARG A 5 11.43 19.15 -3.53
CA ARG A 5 12.42 19.04 -4.62
C ARG A 5 13.81 18.73 -4.08
N SER A 6 14.21 19.38 -3.00
CA SER A 6 15.48 19.12 -2.33
C SER A 6 15.56 17.71 -1.75
N SER A 7 14.47 17.19 -1.17
CA SER A 7 14.41 15.80 -0.69
C SER A 7 14.58 14.80 -1.83
N LEU A 8 13.92 15.00 -2.97
CA LEU A 8 14.07 14.12 -4.13
C LEU A 8 15.50 14.14 -4.70
N LEU A 9 16.15 15.30 -4.72
CA LEU A 9 17.57 15.43 -5.10
C LEU A 9 18.49 14.71 -4.10
N ALA A 10 18.23 14.84 -2.80
CA ALA A 10 19.00 14.16 -1.77
C ALA A 10 18.86 12.63 -1.86
N LEU A 11 17.63 12.12 -2.03
CA LEU A 11 17.40 10.69 -2.26
C LEU A 11 18.17 10.19 -3.49
N HIS A 12 18.13 10.96 -4.59
CA HIS A 12 18.87 10.60 -5.80
C HIS A 12 20.39 10.59 -5.55
N SER A 13 20.93 11.58 -4.86
CA SER A 13 22.35 11.62 -4.47
C SER A 13 22.78 10.43 -3.62
N GLU A 14 21.88 9.88 -2.80
CA GLU A 14 22.12 8.71 -1.93
C GLU A 14 21.81 7.36 -2.62
N ASN A 15 21.70 7.34 -3.95
CA ASN A 15 21.36 6.14 -4.73
C ASN A 15 19.98 5.53 -4.43
N ILE A 16 19.06 6.30 -3.84
CA ILE A 16 17.67 5.89 -3.63
C ILE A 16 16.87 6.29 -4.88
N ARG A 17 16.45 5.30 -5.65
CA ARG A 17 15.74 5.49 -6.94
C ARG A 17 14.25 5.18 -6.88
N GLN A 18 13.77 4.46 -5.88
CA GLN A 18 12.34 4.14 -5.76
C GLN A 18 11.68 5.05 -4.73
N VAL A 19 10.61 5.74 -5.12
CA VAL A 19 9.90 6.67 -4.25
C VAL A 19 8.41 6.43 -4.31
N LEU A 20 7.78 6.21 -3.16
CA LEU A 20 6.32 6.14 -3.02
C LEU A 20 5.77 7.53 -2.69
N LEU A 21 4.94 8.09 -3.57
CA LEU A 21 4.38 9.43 -3.40
C LEU A 21 2.93 9.35 -2.92
N ILE A 22 2.70 9.82 -1.68
CA ILE A 22 1.40 9.83 -1.01
C ILE A 22 1.04 11.25 -0.55
N THR A 23 -0.25 11.55 -0.47
CA THR A 23 -0.74 12.86 0.01
C THR A 23 -0.48 13.07 1.51
N GLY A 24 -0.34 11.98 2.28
CA GLY A 24 -0.36 12.02 3.76
C GLY A 24 -1.77 12.18 4.32
N ASP A 25 -1.87 12.24 5.64
CA ASP A 25 -3.14 12.41 6.35
C ASP A 25 -3.63 13.86 6.27
N PRO A 26 -4.96 14.07 6.23
CA PRO A 26 -5.50 15.41 6.30
C PRO A 26 -5.10 16.08 7.62
N VAL A 27 -4.71 17.35 7.56
CA VAL A 27 -4.44 18.15 8.77
C VAL A 27 -5.72 18.24 9.61
N PRO A 28 -5.66 17.91 10.92
CA PRO A 28 -6.80 18.01 11.82
C PRO A 28 -7.46 19.39 11.75
N GLU A 29 -8.79 19.42 11.83
CA GLU A 29 -9.58 20.65 11.64
C GLU A 29 -9.23 21.76 12.65
N GLN A 30 -8.75 21.37 13.83
CA GLN A 30 -8.34 22.24 14.94
C GLN A 30 -7.06 23.04 14.64
N ASP A 31 -6.21 22.56 13.72
CA ASP A 31 -4.91 23.15 13.42
C ASP A 31 -4.90 23.99 12.12
N ARG A 32 -6.00 23.99 11.37
CA ARG A 32 -6.12 24.69 10.06
C ARG A 32 -5.96 26.22 10.15
N GLY A 33 -6.06 26.80 11.35
CA GLY A 33 -5.88 28.25 11.57
C GLY A 33 -4.45 28.69 11.89
N TYR A 34 -3.58 27.79 12.36
CA TYR A 34 -2.22 28.11 12.80
C TYR A 34 -1.14 27.71 11.78
N ILE A 35 -1.43 26.73 10.93
CA ILE A 35 -0.52 26.27 9.88
C ILE A 35 -0.81 27.09 8.63
N LYS A 36 0.11 27.99 8.24
CA LYS A 36 0.05 28.65 6.92
C LYS A 36 -0.17 27.56 5.86
N PRO A 37 -1.04 27.74 4.86
CA PRO A 37 -1.27 26.74 3.82
C PRO A 37 0.02 26.60 2.98
N VAL A 38 0.94 25.78 3.47
CA VAL A 38 2.13 25.37 2.76
C VAL A 38 1.63 24.39 1.72
N PHE A 39 1.35 24.88 0.51
CA PHE A 39 1.04 24.13 -0.70
C PHE A 39 0.53 22.69 -0.45
N ASN A 40 -0.79 22.51 -0.38
CA ASN A 40 -1.43 21.19 -0.32
C ASN A 40 -1.18 20.43 -1.64
N LEU A 41 0.04 19.96 -1.85
CA LEU A 41 0.37 19.07 -2.95
C LEU A 41 -0.23 17.71 -2.62
N ASN A 42 -1.21 17.31 -3.44
CA ASN A 42 -1.70 15.94 -3.41
C ASN A 42 -0.70 15.02 -4.14
N SER A 43 -0.88 13.71 -3.97
CA SER A 43 -0.03 12.70 -4.62
C SER A 43 0.12 12.87 -6.15
N ILE A 44 -0.88 13.37 -6.87
CA ILE A 44 -0.77 13.61 -8.32
C ILE A 44 0.18 14.77 -8.60
N SER A 45 0.04 15.89 -7.89
CA SER A 45 0.96 17.03 -8.05
C SER A 45 2.40 16.71 -7.61
N LEU A 46 2.57 15.79 -6.64
CA LEU A 46 3.90 15.27 -6.28
C LEU A 46 4.50 14.41 -7.40
N LEU A 47 3.69 13.56 -8.03
CA LEU A 47 4.10 12.76 -9.20
C LEU A 47 4.54 13.67 -10.35
N GLU A 48 3.75 14.69 -10.70
CA GLU A 48 4.09 15.66 -11.75
C GLU A 48 5.41 16.38 -11.47
N LEU A 49 5.65 16.77 -10.21
CA LEU A 49 6.91 17.37 -9.78
C LEU A 49 8.08 16.41 -9.98
N ALA A 50 7.97 15.18 -9.50
CA ALA A 50 9.03 14.19 -9.60
C ALA A 50 9.29 13.78 -11.07
N ALA A 51 8.25 13.63 -11.88
CA ALA A 51 8.35 13.37 -13.31
C ALA A 51 9.05 14.51 -14.07
N THR A 52 8.85 15.75 -13.62
CA THR A 52 9.58 16.91 -14.16
C THR A 52 11.07 16.83 -13.82
N LEU A 53 11.45 16.41 -12.60
CA LEU A 53 12.86 16.19 -12.25
C LEU A 53 13.48 15.05 -13.06
N ASN A 54 12.73 13.97 -13.32
CA ASN A 54 13.19 12.89 -14.19
C ASN A 54 13.54 13.42 -15.58
N ARG A 55 12.68 14.25 -16.18
CA ARG A 55 12.94 14.84 -17.51
C ARG A 55 14.07 15.88 -17.52
N GLU A 56 14.17 16.72 -16.50
CA GLU A 56 15.09 17.86 -16.49
C GLU A 56 16.48 17.53 -15.93
N LEU A 57 16.57 16.65 -14.93
CA LEU A 57 17.77 16.47 -14.11
C LEU A 57 18.25 15.02 -14.03
N PHE A 58 17.35 14.04 -14.07
CA PHE A 58 17.69 12.62 -13.87
C PHE A 58 17.57 11.79 -15.17
N SER A 59 17.72 12.41 -16.33
CA SER A 59 17.60 11.70 -17.60
C SER A 59 18.67 10.59 -17.71
N GLY A 60 18.22 9.36 -17.97
CA GLY A 60 19.08 8.17 -18.01
C GLY A 60 19.40 7.55 -16.65
N ASP A 61 18.92 8.13 -15.55
CA ASP A 61 18.97 7.59 -14.19
C ASP A 61 17.72 8.01 -13.41
N GLU A 62 16.55 7.82 -14.02
CA GLU A 62 15.28 8.33 -13.51
C GLU A 62 14.87 7.68 -12.18
N LEU A 63 14.13 8.44 -11.36
CA LEU A 63 13.41 7.90 -10.22
C LEU A 63 12.26 7.00 -10.70
N LEU A 64 12.14 5.81 -10.11
CA LEU A 64 10.96 4.95 -10.23
C LEU A 64 9.88 5.45 -9.27
N LEU A 65 8.80 5.99 -9.85
CA LEU A 65 7.74 6.65 -9.09
C LEU A 65 6.59 5.69 -8.79
N GLY A 66 6.27 5.54 -7.51
CA GLY A 66 5.19 4.71 -7.01
C GLY A 66 4.03 5.53 -6.45
N ALA A 67 2.84 4.93 -6.45
CA ALA A 67 1.66 5.51 -5.83
C ALA A 67 0.91 4.52 -4.93
N ALA A 68 0.19 5.03 -3.93
CA ALA A 68 -0.73 4.20 -3.16
C ALA A 68 -2.06 3.98 -3.90
N PHE A 69 -2.63 2.78 -3.75
CA PHE A 69 -3.97 2.42 -4.20
C PHE A 69 -4.76 1.77 -3.05
N ASP A 70 -6.02 2.13 -2.87
CA ASP A 70 -6.91 1.48 -1.92
C ASP A 70 -7.90 0.60 -2.70
N PRO A 71 -7.78 -0.74 -2.65
CA PRO A 71 -8.70 -1.65 -3.34
C PRO A 71 -10.03 -1.82 -2.60
N ASN A 72 -10.17 -1.31 -1.37
CA ASN A 72 -11.34 -1.51 -0.51
C ASN A 72 -12.34 -0.36 -0.58
N VAL A 73 -12.19 0.54 -1.56
CA VAL A 73 -13.04 1.73 -1.70
C VAL A 73 -14.49 1.35 -2.08
N PRO A 74 -15.50 2.12 -1.62
CA PRO A 74 -16.89 1.86 -1.98
C PRO A 74 -17.21 2.06 -3.47
N VAL A 75 -16.42 2.86 -4.18
CA VAL A 75 -16.61 3.18 -5.62
C VAL A 75 -15.30 2.90 -6.38
N PRO A 76 -15.06 1.64 -6.79
CA PRO A 76 -13.82 1.23 -7.46
C PRO A 76 -13.51 2.02 -8.73
N GLU A 77 -14.53 2.43 -9.49
CA GLU A 77 -14.38 3.17 -10.75
C GLU A 77 -13.67 4.51 -10.52
N ARG A 78 -14.04 5.22 -9.45
CA ARG A 78 -13.39 6.49 -9.07
C ARG A 78 -11.95 6.28 -8.61
N ALA A 79 -11.65 5.16 -7.97
CA ALA A 79 -10.27 4.84 -7.61
C ALA A 79 -9.43 4.54 -8.85
N LEU A 80 -9.99 3.81 -9.82
CA LEU A 80 -9.35 3.52 -11.11
C LEU A 80 -9.13 4.77 -11.95
N GLU A 81 -10.11 5.68 -12.03
CA GLU A 81 -9.95 6.99 -12.69
C GLU A 81 -8.80 7.80 -12.06
N ARG A 82 -8.72 7.81 -10.71
CA ARG A 82 -7.62 8.46 -10.00
C ARG A 82 -6.28 7.75 -10.24
N ALA A 83 -6.27 6.43 -10.36
CA ALA A 83 -5.08 5.67 -10.68
C ALA A 83 -4.58 5.98 -12.10
N ALA A 84 -5.47 6.05 -13.09
CA ALA A 84 -5.14 6.46 -14.46
C ALA A 84 -4.47 7.84 -14.48
N ARG A 85 -5.03 8.82 -13.77
CA ARG A 85 -4.43 10.15 -13.63
C ARG A 85 -3.05 10.13 -12.96
N LYS A 86 -2.81 9.21 -12.02
CA LYS A 86 -1.48 9.04 -11.40
C LYS A 86 -0.49 8.44 -12.38
N ILE A 87 -0.91 7.52 -13.25
CA ILE A 87 -0.08 6.96 -14.32
C ILE A 87 0.30 8.06 -15.32
N GLU A 88 -0.67 8.87 -15.75
CA GLU A 88 -0.43 10.05 -16.61
C GLU A 88 0.58 11.03 -15.97
N ALA A 89 0.53 11.18 -14.63
CA ALA A 89 1.46 12.00 -13.87
C ALA A 89 2.85 11.36 -13.66
N GLY A 90 3.06 10.11 -14.09
CA GLY A 90 4.35 9.41 -14.08
C GLY A 90 4.46 8.21 -13.13
N ALA A 91 3.38 7.79 -12.47
CA ALA A 91 3.42 6.60 -11.62
C ALA A 91 3.66 5.33 -12.47
N SER A 92 4.68 4.56 -12.10
CA SER A 92 5.09 3.32 -12.76
C SER A 92 4.66 2.07 -12.01
N PHE A 93 4.39 2.19 -10.71
CA PHE A 93 3.89 1.10 -9.87
C PHE A 93 2.92 1.59 -8.80
N PHE A 94 2.12 0.65 -8.28
CA PHE A 94 1.21 0.87 -7.17
C PHE A 94 1.49 -0.09 -6.02
N LEU A 95 1.46 0.46 -4.79
CA LEU A 95 1.34 -0.33 -3.57
C LEU A 95 -0.11 -0.27 -3.10
N THR A 96 -0.74 -1.42 -2.96
CA THR A 96 -2.14 -1.48 -2.49
C THR A 96 -2.19 -1.47 -0.98
N GLN A 97 -3.23 -0.87 -0.39
CA GLN A 97 -3.58 -1.21 0.98
C GLN A 97 -3.82 -2.73 1.13
N PRO A 98 -3.66 -3.29 2.34
CA PRO A 98 -3.77 -4.73 2.55
C PRO A 98 -5.10 -5.32 2.11
N VAL A 99 -5.05 -6.51 1.52
CA VAL A 99 -6.23 -7.29 1.18
C VAL A 99 -6.41 -8.44 2.17
N TYR A 100 -7.65 -8.69 2.56
CA TYR A 100 -8.04 -9.79 3.45
C TYR A 100 -9.08 -10.72 2.83
N ALA A 101 -9.43 -10.46 1.57
CA ALA A 101 -10.65 -10.96 0.95
C ALA A 101 -10.51 -11.03 -0.58
N PRO A 102 -11.13 -12.01 -1.26
CA PRO A 102 -11.07 -12.15 -2.72
C PRO A 102 -11.74 -10.99 -3.49
N GLU A 103 -12.59 -10.19 -2.84
CA GLU A 103 -13.39 -9.13 -3.44
C GLU A 103 -12.54 -8.01 -4.05
N ALA A 104 -11.27 -7.90 -3.67
CA ALA A 104 -10.32 -6.97 -4.27
C ALA A 104 -9.84 -7.41 -5.68
N ALA A 105 -9.98 -8.68 -6.05
CA ALA A 105 -9.45 -9.22 -7.30
C ALA A 105 -9.89 -8.45 -8.56
N PRO A 106 -11.19 -8.13 -8.77
CA PRO A 106 -11.62 -7.43 -9.99
C PRO A 106 -11.03 -6.03 -10.13
N VAL A 107 -10.91 -5.27 -9.02
CA VAL A 107 -10.33 -3.92 -9.07
C VAL A 107 -8.82 -3.95 -9.24
N LEU A 108 -8.14 -4.95 -8.67
CA LEU A 108 -6.70 -5.16 -8.87
C LEU A 108 -6.37 -5.53 -10.32
N ASP A 109 -7.18 -6.40 -10.92
CA ASP A 109 -7.05 -6.76 -12.34
C ASP A 109 -7.26 -5.54 -13.24
N ALA A 110 -8.30 -4.74 -12.97
CA ALA A 110 -8.56 -3.51 -13.70
C ALA A 110 -7.40 -2.51 -13.56
N LEU A 111 -6.85 -2.34 -12.35
CA LEU A 111 -5.70 -1.47 -12.09
C LEU A 111 -4.46 -1.94 -12.87
N ARG A 112 -4.15 -3.24 -12.84
CA ARG A 112 -3.02 -3.83 -13.57
C ARG A 112 -3.14 -3.60 -15.07
N LYS A 113 -4.36 -3.71 -15.61
CA LYS A 113 -4.66 -3.44 -17.03
C LYS A 113 -4.48 -1.98 -17.46
N LEU A 114 -4.34 -1.03 -16.52
CA LEU A 114 -3.98 0.35 -16.84
C LEU A 114 -2.50 0.53 -17.22
N GLY A 115 -1.66 -0.51 -17.06
CA GLY A 115 -0.28 -0.52 -17.54
C GLY A 115 0.80 -0.20 -16.50
N ALA A 116 0.43 -0.06 -15.22
CA ALA A 116 1.38 0.06 -14.11
C ALA A 116 1.54 -1.25 -13.35
N ARG A 117 2.71 -1.48 -12.75
CA ARG A 117 2.95 -2.66 -11.89
C ARG A 117 2.14 -2.57 -10.62
N VAL A 118 1.51 -3.66 -10.19
CA VAL A 118 0.70 -3.70 -8.97
C VAL A 118 1.34 -4.63 -7.94
N LEU A 119 1.78 -4.08 -6.82
CA LEU A 119 2.26 -4.85 -5.68
C LEU A 119 1.20 -4.82 -4.57
N CYS A 120 0.67 -6.00 -4.26
CA CYS A 120 -0.40 -6.12 -3.28
C CYS A 120 0.15 -6.20 -1.85
N GLY A 121 -0.40 -5.40 -0.95
CA GLY A 121 -0.03 -5.39 0.45
C GLY A 121 -0.55 -6.61 1.18
N LEU A 122 0.33 -7.29 1.91
CA LEU A 122 -0.02 -8.40 2.79
C LEU A 122 0.35 -8.06 4.24
N MET A 123 -0.66 -8.03 5.13
CA MET A 123 -0.48 -7.74 6.55
C MET A 123 -1.21 -8.78 7.40
N PRO A 124 -0.50 -9.74 8.01
CA PRO A 124 -1.12 -10.71 8.91
C PRO A 124 -1.64 -10.04 10.19
N PRO A 125 -2.90 -10.24 10.59
CA PRO A 125 -3.34 -9.89 11.93
C PRO A 125 -2.67 -10.80 12.97
N VAL A 126 -2.31 -10.26 14.14
CA VAL A 126 -1.45 -11.00 15.10
C VAL A 126 -2.10 -11.29 16.44
N SER A 127 -3.33 -10.83 16.66
CA SER A 127 -4.12 -11.06 17.87
C SER A 127 -5.57 -10.62 17.65
N TYR A 128 -6.47 -11.06 18.55
CA TYR A 128 -7.85 -10.57 18.62
C TYR A 128 -7.93 -9.05 18.67
N ARG A 129 -7.19 -8.42 19.60
CA ARG A 129 -7.20 -6.95 19.72
C ARG A 129 -6.69 -6.28 18.44
N ASN A 130 -5.67 -6.84 17.81
CA ASN A 130 -5.12 -6.29 16.58
C ASN A 130 -6.10 -6.40 15.41
N VAL A 131 -6.71 -7.56 15.16
CA VAL A 131 -7.64 -7.72 14.05
C VAL A 131 -8.88 -6.82 14.21
N HIS A 132 -9.41 -6.67 15.43
CA HIS A 132 -10.53 -5.78 15.69
C HIS A 132 -10.14 -4.30 15.57
N TYR A 133 -8.95 -3.91 15.99
CA TYR A 133 -8.44 -2.55 15.77
C TYR A 133 -8.31 -2.25 14.26
N LEU A 134 -7.73 -3.17 13.50
CA LEU A 134 -7.58 -3.02 12.05
C LEU A 134 -8.94 -2.90 11.34
N ALA A 135 -9.95 -3.66 11.77
CA ALA A 135 -11.28 -3.66 11.16
C ALA A 135 -12.11 -2.41 11.48
N ASN A 136 -11.89 -1.77 12.64
CA ASN A 136 -12.75 -0.69 13.12
C ASN A 136 -12.08 0.69 13.12
N GLU A 137 -10.77 0.74 13.34
CA GLU A 137 -10.06 1.99 13.64
C GLU A 137 -9.08 2.41 12.54
N VAL A 138 -8.78 1.53 11.56
CA VAL A 138 -7.82 1.85 10.49
C VAL A 138 -8.55 2.14 9.18
N PRO A 139 -8.58 3.40 8.71
CA PRO A 139 -9.23 3.76 7.46
C PRO A 139 -8.68 2.99 6.27
N GLY A 140 -9.58 2.50 5.41
CA GLY A 140 -9.23 1.77 4.18
C GLY A 140 -8.89 0.29 4.38
N ILE A 141 -8.81 -0.19 5.63
CA ILE A 141 -8.73 -1.62 5.91
C ILE A 141 -10.13 -2.20 6.05
N ARG A 142 -10.43 -3.22 5.26
CA ARG A 142 -11.65 -4.03 5.38
C ARG A 142 -11.26 -5.46 5.71
N ILE A 143 -11.72 -5.95 6.86
CA ILE A 143 -11.51 -7.34 7.29
C ILE A 143 -12.84 -8.09 7.21
N PRO A 144 -12.93 -9.18 6.42
CA PRO A 144 -14.13 -10.02 6.37
C PRO A 144 -14.48 -10.63 7.71
N ALA A 145 -15.77 -10.91 7.92
CA ALA A 145 -16.26 -11.54 9.14
C ALA A 145 -15.61 -12.92 9.37
N GLU A 146 -15.33 -13.65 8.29
CA GLU A 146 -14.68 -14.95 8.30
C GLU A 146 -13.23 -14.87 8.80
N VAL A 147 -12.54 -13.74 8.55
CA VAL A 147 -11.19 -13.50 9.08
C VAL A 147 -11.27 -13.09 10.55
N LEU A 148 -12.21 -12.23 10.93
CA LEU A 148 -12.44 -11.84 12.33
C LEU A 148 -12.75 -13.05 13.21
N ALA A 149 -13.62 -13.96 12.74
CA ALA A 149 -14.04 -15.15 13.47
C ALA A 149 -12.91 -16.16 13.75
N ARG A 150 -11.74 -16.03 13.10
CA ARG A 150 -10.56 -16.86 13.37
C ARG A 150 -9.82 -16.46 14.65
N PHE A 151 -10.15 -15.31 15.23
CA PHE A 151 -9.48 -14.80 16.42
C PHE A 151 -10.43 -14.80 17.61
N GLU A 152 -10.01 -15.44 18.69
CA GLU A 152 -10.73 -15.46 19.97
C GLU A 152 -10.00 -14.60 21.01
N PRO A 153 -10.71 -14.00 21.99
CA PRO A 153 -10.10 -13.13 23.01
C PRO A 153 -8.94 -13.77 23.77
N ASP A 154 -9.06 -15.06 24.11
CA ASP A 154 -8.11 -15.80 24.95
C ASP A 154 -7.14 -16.67 24.13
N MET A 155 -7.03 -16.41 22.82
CA MET A 155 -6.17 -17.16 21.92
C MET A 155 -4.69 -16.96 22.28
N ALA A 156 -3.94 -18.06 22.36
CA ALA A 156 -2.49 -18.02 22.53
C ALA A 156 -1.83 -17.21 21.39
N LYS A 157 -0.79 -16.44 21.72
CA LYS A 157 -0.14 -15.52 20.78
C LYS A 157 0.35 -16.22 19.51
N GLU A 158 0.95 -17.39 19.67
CA GLU A 158 1.50 -18.19 18.57
C GLU A 158 0.38 -18.70 17.67
N ALA A 159 -0.73 -19.14 18.24
CA ALA A 159 -1.91 -19.59 17.50
C ALA A 159 -2.57 -18.43 16.73
N ALA A 160 -2.66 -17.23 17.33
CA ALA A 160 -3.19 -16.05 16.66
C ALA A 160 -2.31 -15.61 15.48
N VAL A 161 -0.99 -15.62 15.63
CA VAL A 161 -0.06 -15.33 14.53
C VAL A 161 -0.20 -16.35 13.41
N ALA A 162 -0.31 -17.65 13.73
CA ALA A 162 -0.51 -18.70 12.74
C ALA A 162 -1.83 -18.52 11.97
N ALA A 163 -2.94 -18.25 12.67
CA ALA A 163 -4.23 -17.98 12.07
C ALA A 163 -4.22 -16.76 11.14
N GLY A 164 -3.51 -15.69 11.53
CA GLY A 164 -3.33 -14.51 10.72
C GLY A 164 -2.52 -14.76 9.45
N ILE A 165 -1.42 -15.50 9.54
CA ILE A 165 -0.63 -15.89 8.37
C ILE A 165 -1.47 -16.75 7.42
N GLU A 166 -2.21 -17.72 7.95
CA GLU A 166 -3.08 -18.57 7.13
C GLU A 166 -4.15 -17.75 6.40
N ALA A 167 -4.82 -16.82 7.10
CA ALA A 167 -5.80 -15.92 6.49
C ALA A 167 -5.18 -15.05 5.38
N THR A 168 -3.97 -14.52 5.61
CA THR A 168 -3.22 -13.76 4.61
C THR A 168 -2.84 -14.61 3.40
N LEU A 169 -2.47 -15.88 3.57
CA LEU A 169 -2.18 -16.78 2.46
C LEU A 169 -3.42 -17.08 1.61
N VAL A 170 -4.59 -17.23 2.24
CA VAL A 170 -5.86 -17.39 1.52
C VAL A 170 -6.14 -16.15 0.66
N ALA A 171 -6.01 -14.96 1.23
CA ALA A 171 -6.18 -13.70 0.49
C ALA A 171 -5.16 -13.55 -0.64
N ALA A 172 -3.88 -13.87 -0.38
CA ALA A 172 -2.81 -13.81 -1.38
C ALA A 172 -3.10 -14.74 -2.57
N ARG A 173 -3.52 -16.00 -2.33
CA ARG A 173 -3.92 -16.92 -3.40
C ARG A 173 -5.05 -16.38 -4.26
N ALA A 174 -6.04 -15.75 -3.63
CA ALA A 174 -7.21 -15.23 -4.35
C ALA A 174 -6.87 -14.08 -5.29
N VAL A 175 -5.80 -13.32 -5.02
CA VAL A 175 -5.41 -12.15 -5.82
C VAL A 175 -4.19 -12.35 -6.72
N ALA A 176 -3.49 -13.49 -6.60
CA ALA A 176 -2.18 -13.72 -7.21
C ALA A 176 -2.15 -13.51 -8.74
N ASP A 177 -3.20 -13.94 -9.45
CA ASP A 177 -3.29 -13.80 -10.91
C ASP A 177 -3.55 -12.36 -11.37
N TYR A 178 -3.92 -11.46 -10.45
CA TYR A 178 -4.37 -10.10 -10.74
C TYR A 178 -3.34 -9.04 -10.33
N VAL A 179 -2.17 -9.45 -9.83
CA VAL A 179 -1.11 -8.56 -9.32
C VAL A 179 0.24 -8.97 -9.89
N ASP A 180 1.23 -8.08 -9.87
CA ASP A 180 2.60 -8.37 -10.34
C ASP A 180 3.50 -8.88 -9.20
N GLY A 181 3.05 -8.80 -7.96
CA GLY A 181 3.76 -9.30 -6.79
C GLY A 181 3.14 -8.86 -5.47
N PHE A 182 3.82 -9.21 -4.38
CA PHE A 182 3.39 -8.88 -3.02
C PHE A 182 4.45 -8.05 -2.30
N TYR A 183 4.01 -7.17 -1.41
CA TYR A 183 4.88 -6.54 -0.42
C TYR A 183 4.35 -6.80 0.99
N LEU A 184 5.26 -7.04 1.93
CA LEU A 184 4.91 -7.50 3.26
C LEU A 184 4.90 -6.34 4.25
N ILE A 185 3.81 -6.22 4.99
CA ILE A 185 3.65 -5.22 6.03
C ILE A 185 3.72 -5.97 7.36
N SER A 186 4.76 -5.69 8.14
CA SER A 186 4.97 -6.30 9.44
C SER A 186 4.27 -5.48 10.54
N PRO A 187 3.29 -6.04 11.27
CA PRO A 187 2.71 -5.39 12.42
C PRO A 187 3.75 -5.20 13.53
N PHE A 188 3.78 -4.02 14.14
CA PHE A 188 4.62 -3.72 15.31
C PHE A 188 6.13 -3.98 15.12
N ASN A 189 6.64 -3.81 13.89
CA ASN A 189 8.06 -4.00 13.55
C ASN A 189 8.59 -5.42 13.86
N ARG A 190 7.72 -6.43 13.74
CA ARG A 190 8.04 -7.85 13.96
C ARG A 190 8.51 -8.53 12.68
N ALA A 191 9.81 -8.43 12.41
CA ALA A 191 10.42 -9.02 11.21
C ALA A 191 10.22 -10.54 11.11
N ASP A 192 10.12 -11.24 12.24
CA ASP A 192 9.87 -12.69 12.32
C ASP A 192 8.56 -13.11 11.64
N ILE A 193 7.50 -12.30 11.75
CA ILE A 193 6.22 -12.57 11.08
C ILE A 193 6.37 -12.42 9.56
N ALA A 194 7.06 -11.37 9.10
CA ALA A 194 7.27 -11.14 7.68
C ALA A 194 8.11 -12.27 7.06
N VAL A 195 9.14 -12.75 7.76
CA VAL A 195 9.95 -13.90 7.34
C VAL A 195 9.10 -15.18 7.30
N SER A 196 8.28 -15.44 8.32
CA SER A 196 7.40 -16.61 8.32
C SER A 196 6.40 -16.58 7.17
N LEU A 197 5.79 -15.42 6.91
CA LEU A 197 4.87 -15.24 5.79
C LEU A 197 5.58 -15.43 4.44
N SER A 198 6.78 -14.86 4.25
CA SER A 198 7.51 -14.99 2.98
C SER A 198 7.87 -16.45 2.67
N LEU A 199 8.31 -17.22 3.67
CA LEU A 199 8.60 -18.65 3.51
C LEU A 199 7.34 -19.43 3.13
N GLN A 200 6.19 -19.11 3.72
CA GLN A 200 4.94 -19.80 3.41
C GLN A 200 4.37 -19.40 2.04
N LEU A 201 4.55 -18.15 1.60
CA LEU A 201 4.21 -17.72 0.25
C LEU A 201 5.06 -18.47 -0.80
N ALA A 202 6.37 -18.59 -0.58
CA ALA A 202 7.26 -19.35 -1.45
C ALA A 202 6.88 -20.84 -1.50
N ALA A 203 6.61 -21.46 -0.35
CA ALA A 203 6.15 -22.85 -0.29
C ALA A 203 4.80 -23.08 -1.00
N ALA A 204 3.98 -22.03 -1.10
CA ALA A 204 2.71 -22.04 -1.82
C ALA A 204 2.84 -21.73 -3.33
N GLY A 205 4.03 -21.45 -3.85
CA GLY A 205 4.25 -21.08 -5.25
C GLY A 205 3.72 -19.67 -5.59
N LEU A 206 3.67 -18.77 -4.61
CA LEU A 206 3.18 -17.38 -4.76
C LEU A 206 4.30 -16.34 -4.85
N LEU A 207 5.56 -16.78 -4.71
CA LEU A 207 6.80 -16.04 -4.92
C LEU A 207 7.69 -16.86 -5.86
#